data_AF-A0A2A6QTT9-F1
#
_entry.id   AF-A0A2A6QTT9-F1
#
_cell.length_a   1.000
_cell.length_b   1.000
_cell.length_c   1.000
_cell.angle_alpha   90.00
_cell.angle_beta   90.00
_cell.angle_gamma   90.00
#
_symmetry.space_group_name_H-M   'P 1'
#
loop_
_entity.id
_entity.type
_entity.pdbx_description
1 polymer ?
#
loop_
_entity_poly.entity_id
_entity_poly.type
_entity_poly.pdbx_seq_one_letter_code
_entity_poly.pdbx_strand_id
1 'polypeptide(L)'
;MDVRAAVATQAGKPLEVMTVQLDGPKAGEVLVEVKATGICHTDDFTLSGADPEGLFPAILGHEGAGIVVDVGPGVTSVKKGDHVIPLYTPECRECYSCL
;
A
#
# COMPACT_ATOMS: atom_id res chain seq x y z
N MET A 1 -5.90 10.40 10.19
CA MET A 1 -5.64 9.66 11.45
C MET A 1 -4.15 9.42 11.57
N ASP A 2 -3.61 9.50 12.78
CA ASP A 2 -2.19 9.29 13.04
C ASP A 2 -1.84 7.81 12.93
N VAL A 3 -0.93 7.46 12.01
CA VAL A 3 -0.41 6.10 11.86
C VAL A 3 1.12 6.11 11.81
N ARG A 4 1.75 5.04 12.27
CA ARG A 4 3.20 4.85 12.18
C ARG A 4 3.55 4.21 10.83
N ALA A 5 4.48 4.80 10.09
CA ALA A 5 4.95 4.27 8.81
C ALA A 5 6.49 4.37 8.71
N ALA A 6 7.09 3.52 7.88
CA ALA A 6 8.48 3.66 7.44
C ALA A 6 8.50 4.46 6.13
N VAL A 7 9.05 5.66 6.17
CA VAL A 7 9.00 6.62 5.08
C VAL A 7 10.38 6.70 4.42
N ALA A 8 10.42 6.51 3.11
CA ALA A 8 11.57 6.83 2.28
C ALA A 8 11.52 8.32 1.95
N THR A 9 12.27 9.13 2.69
CA THR A 9 12.30 10.60 2.50
C THR A 9 13.05 11.00 1.23
N GLN A 10 14.08 10.23 0.86
CA GLN A 10 14.88 10.42 -0.35
C GLN A 10 15.50 9.07 -0.79
N ALA A 11 15.76 8.93 -2.09
CA ALA A 11 16.57 7.83 -2.63
C ALA A 11 17.92 7.68 -1.92
N GLY A 12 18.32 6.43 -1.67
CA GLY A 12 19.60 6.04 -1.06
C GLY A 12 19.71 6.34 0.43
N LYS A 13 18.66 6.83 1.09
CA LYS A 13 18.63 7.09 2.53
C LYS A 13 17.94 5.94 3.28
N PRO A 14 18.34 5.66 4.54
CA PRO A 14 17.59 4.74 5.38
C PRO A 14 16.14 5.18 5.54
N LEU A 15 15.23 4.23 5.68
CA LEU A 15 13.83 4.52 6.00
C LEU A 15 13.71 5.18 7.37
N GLU A 16 12.91 6.23 7.46
CA GLU A 16 12.60 6.92 8.71
C GLU A 16 11.24 6.47 9.23
N VAL A 17 11.21 5.97 10.47
CA VAL A 17 9.94 5.57 11.08
C VAL A 17 9.31 6.77 11.77
N MET A 18 8.19 7.25 11.24
CA MET A 18 7.52 8.45 11.72
C MET A 18 6.00 8.30 11.74
N THR A 19 5.33 9.24 12.40
CA THR A 19 3.87 9.37 12.35
C THR A 19 3.47 10.14 11.10
N VAL A 20 2.51 9.63 10.35
CA VAL A 20 1.91 10.28 9.18
C VAL A 20 0.40 10.42 9.34
N GLN A 21 -0.19 11.36 8.61
CA GLN A 21 -1.64 11.51 8.52
C GLN A 21 -2.19 10.63 7.40
N LEU A 22 -3.07 9.70 7.74
CA LEU A 22 -3.79 8.86 6.80
C LEU A 22 -5.28 9.23 6.80
N ASP A 23 -5.80 9.65 5.65
CA ASP A 23 -7.23 9.92 5.46
C ASP A 23 -8.05 8.62 5.42
N GLY A 24 -9.36 8.73 5.61
CA GLY A 24 -10.28 7.61 5.40
C GLY A 24 -10.43 7.25 3.92
N PRO A 25 -10.95 6.05 3.60
CA PRO A 25 -11.08 5.59 2.22
C PRO A 25 -12.12 6.41 1.45
N LYS A 26 -11.80 6.79 0.22
CA LYS A 26 -12.73 7.42 -0.74
C LYS A 26 -13.54 6.38 -1.49
N ALA A 27 -14.44 6.81 -2.37
CA ALA A 27 -15.26 5.91 -3.18
C ALA A 27 -14.38 4.89 -3.95
N GLY A 28 -14.70 3.60 -3.82
CA GLY A 28 -13.94 2.49 -4.41
C GLY A 28 -12.65 2.10 -3.66
N GLU A 29 -12.26 2.79 -2.60
CA GLU A 29 -11.04 2.50 -1.83
C GLU A 29 -11.32 1.63 -0.60
N VAL A 30 -10.32 0.90 -0.13
CA VAL A 30 -10.37 0.05 1.06
C VAL A 30 -9.25 0.47 2.00
N LEU A 31 -9.58 0.70 3.27
CA LEU A 31 -8.61 0.97 4.31
C LEU A 31 -8.24 -0.33 5.03
N VAL A 32 -6.96 -0.67 5.02
CA VAL A 32 -6.43 -1.92 5.57
C VAL A 32 -5.45 -1.63 6.70
N GLU A 33 -5.61 -2.28 7.85
CA GLU A 33 -4.58 -2.35 8.87
C GLU A 33 -3.63 -3.50 8.52
N VAL A 34 -2.43 -3.14 8.05
CA VAL A 34 -1.38 -4.11 7.74
C VAL A 34 -0.90 -4.76 9.02
N LYS A 35 -1.05 -6.09 9.13
CA LYS A 35 -0.64 -6.88 10.30
C LYS A 35 0.77 -7.43 10.17
N ALA A 36 1.18 -7.74 8.95
CA ALA A 36 2.53 -8.15 8.61
C ALA A 36 2.87 -7.71 7.19
N THR A 37 4.15 -7.42 6.94
CA THR A 37 4.68 -7.16 5.60
C THR A 37 6.05 -7.80 5.44
N GLY A 38 6.32 -8.32 4.24
CA GLY A 38 7.64 -8.71 3.76
C GLY A 38 8.47 -7.50 3.31
N ILE A 39 9.75 -7.75 3.06
CA ILE A 39 10.67 -6.84 2.35
C ILE A 39 11.17 -7.60 1.14
N CYS A 40 11.00 -7.01 -0.03
CA CYS A 40 11.43 -7.58 -1.29
C CYS A 40 12.56 -6.75 -1.89
N HIS A 41 13.33 -7.36 -2.79
CA HIS A 41 14.37 -6.65 -3.53
C HIS A 41 13.81 -5.48 -4.34
N THR A 42 12.55 -5.53 -4.79
CA THR A 42 11.92 -4.41 -5.49
C THR A 42 11.82 -3.17 -4.59
N ASP A 43 11.56 -3.34 -3.29
CA ASP A 43 11.53 -2.21 -2.35
C ASP A 43 12.93 -1.56 -2.23
N ASP A 44 13.97 -2.39 -2.15
CA ASP A 44 15.38 -1.93 -2.11
C ASP A 44 15.80 -1.26 -3.43
N PHE A 45 15.40 -1.83 -4.57
CA PHE A 45 15.69 -1.29 -5.89
C PHE A 45 15.11 0.12 -6.05
N THR A 46 13.84 0.33 -5.71
CA THR A 46 13.24 1.66 -5.70
C THR A 46 13.93 2.56 -4.67
N LEU A 47 14.09 2.11 -3.42
CA LEU A 47 14.75 2.89 -2.35
C LEU A 47 16.16 3.36 -2.74
N SER A 48 16.92 2.54 -3.47
CA SER A 48 18.28 2.87 -3.91
C SER A 48 18.35 4.06 -4.88
N GLY A 49 17.24 4.40 -5.54
CA GLY A 49 17.18 5.38 -6.63
C GLY A 49 17.61 4.82 -7.99
N ALA A 50 17.84 3.52 -8.11
CA ALA A 50 18.13 2.87 -9.38
C ALA A 50 16.87 2.66 -10.24
N ASP A 51 15.69 2.68 -9.62
CA ASP A 51 14.40 2.68 -10.31
C ASP A 51 14.16 4.04 -11.01
N PRO A 52 14.13 4.09 -12.35
CA PRO A 52 13.90 5.33 -13.09
C PRO A 52 12.50 5.93 -12.87
N GLU A 53 11.55 5.12 -12.36
CA GLU A 53 10.18 5.54 -12.06
C GLU A 53 9.98 5.86 -10.56
N GLY A 54 11.03 5.67 -9.74
CA GLY A 54 10.99 5.90 -8.30
C GLY A 54 10.71 7.37 -7.95
N LEU A 55 9.66 7.61 -7.17
CA LEU A 55 9.28 8.93 -6.68
C LEU A 55 9.40 9.01 -5.16
N PHE A 56 9.90 10.14 -4.67
CA PHE A 56 10.11 10.39 -3.24
C PHE A 56 9.50 11.75 -2.84
N PRO A 57 8.97 11.89 -1.61
CA PRO A 57 8.90 10.88 -0.54
C PRO A 57 7.87 9.78 -0.80
N ALA A 58 8.13 8.57 -0.32
CA ALA A 58 7.25 7.41 -0.51
C ALA A 58 7.17 6.50 0.73
N ILE A 59 6.07 5.76 0.86
CA ILE A 59 5.94 4.60 1.74
C ILE A 59 5.97 3.37 0.82
N LEU A 60 7.04 2.60 0.90
CA LEU A 60 7.25 1.40 0.07
C LEU A 60 6.54 0.17 0.67
N GLY A 61 6.75 -1.00 0.08
CA GLY A 61 6.17 -2.27 0.52
C GLY A 61 4.98 -2.70 -0.33
N HIS A 62 5.01 -3.95 -0.78
CA HIS A 62 3.99 -4.54 -1.65
C HIS A 62 3.66 -6.00 -1.30
N GLU A 63 4.22 -6.51 -0.19
CA GLU A 63 4.05 -7.89 0.27
C GLU A 63 3.39 -7.93 1.65
N GLY A 64 2.13 -7.48 1.72
CA GLY A 64 1.40 -7.30 2.98
C GLY A 64 0.24 -8.27 3.18
N ALA A 65 -0.11 -8.52 4.45
CA ALA A 65 -1.40 -9.10 4.82
C ALA A 65 -2.01 -8.29 5.98
N GLY A 66 -3.32 -8.11 5.98
CA GLY A 66 -3.99 -7.23 6.91
C GLY A 66 -5.46 -7.50 7.10
N ILE A 67 -6.11 -6.60 7.82
CA ILE A 67 -7.55 -6.65 8.11
C ILE A 67 -8.19 -5.36 7.60
N VAL A 68 -9.33 -5.48 6.93
CA VAL A 68 -10.12 -4.32 6.49
C VAL A 68 -10.64 -3.56 7.71
N VAL A 69 -10.27 -2.29 7.84
CA VAL A 69 -10.72 -1.40 8.93
C VAL A 69 -11.97 -0.64 8.52
N ASP A 70 -12.03 -0.21 7.26
CA ASP A 70 -13.15 0.52 6.69
C ASP A 70 -13.17 0.41 5.16
N VAL A 71 -14.32 0.70 4.56
CA VAL A 71 -14.49 0.69 3.10
C VAL A 71 -15.16 1.97 2.64
N GLY A 72 -14.72 2.47 1.49
CA GLY A 72 -15.34 3.63 0.88
C GLY A 72 -16.67 3.31 0.18
N PRO A 73 -17.44 4.34 -0.22
CA PRO A 73 -18.67 4.16 -0.96
C PRO A 73 -18.50 3.31 -2.22
N GLY A 74 -19.46 2.40 -2.47
CA GLY A 74 -19.49 1.55 -3.66
C GLY A 74 -18.66 0.26 -3.58
N VAL A 75 -17.84 0.08 -2.54
CA VAL A 75 -17.12 -1.18 -2.30
C VAL A 75 -18.11 -2.25 -1.84
N THR A 76 -18.17 -3.36 -2.57
CA THR A 76 -19.04 -4.51 -2.25
C THR A 76 -18.28 -5.84 -2.18
N SER A 77 -17.02 -5.86 -2.60
CA SER A 77 -16.18 -7.07 -2.68
C SER A 77 -15.62 -7.53 -1.34
N VAL A 78 -15.48 -6.62 -0.38
CA VAL A 78 -14.98 -6.85 0.99
C VAL A 78 -15.74 -5.99 1.99
N LYS A 79 -15.65 -6.32 3.27
CA LYS A 79 -16.22 -5.53 4.38
C LYS A 79 -15.26 -5.46 5.56
N LYS A 80 -15.52 -4.53 6.48
CA LYS A 80 -14.79 -4.40 7.74
C LYS A 80 -14.66 -5.75 8.46
N GLY A 81 -13.45 -6.08 8.88
CA GLY A 81 -13.10 -7.32 9.56
C GLY A 81 -12.61 -8.46 8.64
N ASP A 82 -12.78 -8.33 7.32
CA ASP A 82 -12.24 -9.33 6.39
C ASP A 82 -10.70 -9.31 6.40
N HIS A 83 -10.10 -10.49 6.32
CA HIS A 83 -8.66 -10.64 6.13
C HIS A 83 -8.32 -10.54 4.65
N VAL A 84 -7.32 -9.72 4.30
CA VAL A 84 -6.98 -9.40 2.91
C VAL A 84 -5.47 -9.37 2.69
N ILE A 85 -5.08 -9.61 1.44
CA ILE A 85 -3.72 -9.40 0.92
C ILE A 85 -3.84 -8.31 -0.15
N PRO A 86 -3.22 -7.13 0.03
CA PRO A 86 -3.14 -6.12 -1.04
C PRO A 86 -2.36 -6.65 -2.23
N LEU A 87 -2.83 -6.35 -3.45
CA LEU A 87 -2.21 -6.80 -4.69
C LEU A 87 -1.74 -5.60 -5.50
N TYR A 88 -0.46 -5.58 -5.90
CA TYR A 88 0.08 -4.56 -6.81
C TYR A 88 -0.39 -4.77 -8.26
N THR A 89 -0.83 -5.98 -8.60
CA THR A 89 -1.48 -6.31 -9.87
C THR A 89 -3.00 -6.30 -9.66
N PRO A 90 -3.73 -5.26 -10.10
CA PRO A 90 -5.18 -5.19 -9.94
C PRO A 90 -5.92 -6.05 -10.97
N GLU A 91 -7.15 -6.46 -10.63
CA GLU A 91 -8.03 -7.26 -11.50
C GLU A 91 -9.41 -6.59 -11.64
N CYS A 92 -9.64 -5.82 -12.71
CA CYS A 92 -10.92 -5.14 -12.92
C CYS A 92 -12.04 -6.04 -13.46
N ARG A 93 -11.70 -7.22 -13.99
CA ARG A 93 -12.63 -8.22 -14.55
C ARG A 93 -13.45 -7.76 -15.75
N GLU A 94 -13.04 -6.67 -16.40
CA GLU A 94 -13.73 -6.11 -17.57
C GLU A 94 -12.80 -5.73 -18.73
N CYS A 95 -11.49 -5.58 -18.48
CA CYS A 95 -10.52 -5.28 -19.54
C CYS A 95 -10.04 -6.54 -20.27
N TYR A 96 -9.46 -6.36 -21.45
CA TYR A 96 -8.94 -7.45 -22.28
C TYR A 96 -7.97 -8.39 -21.53
N SER A 97 -7.10 -7.85 -20.66
CA SER A 97 -6.14 -8.68 -19.93
C SER A 97 -6.77 -9.52 -18.81
N CYS A 98 -7.97 -9.13 -18.33
CA CYS A 98 -8.69 -9.86 -17.27
C CYS A 98 -9.68 -10.90 -17.81
N LEU A 99 -10.00 -10.87 -19.11
CA LEU A 99 -10.97 -11.75 -19.77
C LEU A 99 -10.25 -12.85 -20.57
#